data_AF-A0A6N6VG34-F1
#
_entry.id   AF-A0A6N6VG34-F1
#
_cell.length_a   1.000
_cell.length_b   1.000
_cell.length_c   1.000
_cell.angle_alpha   90.00
_cell.angle_beta   90.00
_cell.angle_gamma   90.00
#
_symmetry.space_group_name_H-M   'P 1'
#
loop_
_entity.id
_entity.type
_entity.pdbx_description
1 polymer ?
#
loop_
_entity_poly.entity_id
_entity_poly.type
_entity_poly.pdbx_seq_one_letter_code
_entity_poly.pdbx_strand_id
1 'polypeptide(L)'
;MFIHFAKLSSFTEDEIARAASSSEYCILGWAIYEFLDFTGRDHVTLIRHRQDLPTLERMFTHLRTRMGLFVVGAGASAGSSPLGRDFWCESPLDYLRDLRSFPATVTPRGPLTQRMIDHSGIEVGDIFPGRELRLGTDEYPFREILKRLPDGFSREHLKHVLARARYFARTEGTVTDNYRVFRAFYPSVIADYNHDGLAREFCGAQHAIVEMHGTIPPVYGSPEFGAWISSLREFDIAVAPDDLVMGLPESWTDARLYRRLSWVMSKTPHQVVIIGYSFAQMGSGYDDAVTLACFVQRFKHYPGPILVVSPGPTELCQMLSDALEIKTVYPIKRYWNVLAHAYLETQRDPDKFRSLDHAHGFLYDRYGSGQAFPILPR
;
A
#
# COMPACT_ATOMS: atom_id res chain seq x y z
N MET A 1 30.32 31.98 0.50
CA MET A 1 31.05 31.53 1.70
C MET A 1 31.08 30.01 1.66
N PHE A 2 32.17 29.47 1.11
CA PHE A 2 32.48 28.05 1.00
C PHE A 2 32.86 27.50 2.38
N ILE A 3 32.22 26.43 2.87
CA ILE A 3 32.82 25.47 3.83
C ILE A 3 32.26 24.06 3.58
N HIS A 4 33.19 23.22 3.12
CA HIS A 4 33.41 21.77 3.31
C HIS A 4 32.34 20.69 3.03
N PHE A 5 32.46 20.13 1.82
CA PHE A 5 32.43 18.69 1.57
C PHE A 5 33.47 17.95 2.44
N ALA A 6 33.04 16.97 3.21
CA ALA A 6 33.92 15.96 3.82
C ALA A 6 33.86 14.67 3.00
N LYS A 7 35.06 14.25 2.57
CA LYS A 7 35.40 13.02 1.83
C LYS A 7 34.78 11.76 2.44
N LEU A 8 33.95 11.07 1.67
CA LEU A 8 33.85 9.61 1.69
C LEU A 8 34.82 9.07 0.63
N SER A 9 36.06 8.80 1.01
CA SER A 9 36.95 7.96 0.22
C SER A 9 37.97 7.24 1.10
N SER A 10 38.27 6.00 0.69
CA SER A 10 39.25 5.03 1.22
C SER A 10 38.81 4.18 2.43
N PHE A 11 38.01 3.15 2.16
CA PHE A 11 38.28 1.85 2.78
C PHE A 11 39.39 1.16 1.97
N THR A 12 40.35 0.55 2.65
CA THR A 12 41.40 -0.25 2.00
C THR A 12 40.88 -1.65 1.68
N GLU A 13 41.40 -2.30 0.63
CA GLU A 13 40.97 -3.66 0.20
C GLU A 13 41.06 -4.69 1.35
N ASP A 14 41.99 -4.50 2.30
CA ASP A 14 42.15 -5.34 3.48
C ASP A 14 41.05 -5.15 4.55
N GLU A 15 40.41 -3.97 4.61
CA GLU A 15 39.28 -3.70 5.52
C GLU A 15 37.98 -4.29 4.98
N ILE A 16 37.82 -4.32 3.65
CA ILE A 16 36.71 -4.98 2.95
C ILE A 16 36.84 -6.51 3.07
N ALA A 17 38.06 -7.05 2.98
CA ALA A 17 38.32 -8.49 3.14
C ALA A 17 38.03 -9.02 4.56
N ARG A 18 38.20 -8.19 5.60
CA ARG A 18 37.85 -8.58 6.99
C ARG A 18 36.35 -8.56 7.26
N ALA A 19 35.60 -7.63 6.65
CA ALA A 19 34.13 -7.60 6.71
C ALA A 19 33.49 -8.76 5.90
N ALA A 20 34.19 -9.28 4.88
CA ALA A 20 33.73 -10.39 4.05
C ALA A 20 33.74 -11.78 4.72
N SER A 21 34.19 -11.89 5.98
CA SER A 21 34.29 -13.17 6.71
C SER A 21 32.97 -13.63 7.37
N SER A 22 31.89 -12.85 7.31
CA SER A 22 30.54 -13.28 7.69
C SER A 22 29.68 -13.52 6.44
N SER A 23 29.60 -14.78 6.00
CA SER A 23 29.29 -15.20 4.63
C SER A 23 27.82 -15.11 4.17
N GLU A 24 26.90 -14.51 4.92
CA GLU A 24 25.49 -14.38 4.50
C GLU A 24 25.04 -12.93 4.21
N TYR A 25 25.74 -11.92 4.74
CA TYR A 25 25.35 -10.52 4.59
C TYR A 25 26.06 -9.78 3.44
N CYS A 26 27.29 -10.19 3.08
CA CYS A 26 28.06 -9.53 2.00
C CYS A 26 27.51 -9.81 0.59
N ILE A 27 26.96 -11.00 0.35
CA ILE A 27 26.37 -11.34 -0.96
C ILE A 27 25.08 -10.54 -1.18
N LEU A 28 24.34 -10.25 -0.11
CA LEU A 28 23.15 -9.40 -0.14
C LEU A 28 23.50 -7.93 -0.40
N GLY A 29 24.56 -7.42 0.25
CA GLY A 29 25.02 -6.03 0.10
C GLY A 29 25.51 -5.66 -1.31
N TRP A 30 26.18 -6.59 -2.01
CA TRP A 30 26.69 -6.35 -3.37
C TRP A 30 25.57 -6.35 -4.42
N ALA A 31 24.59 -7.25 -4.32
CA ALA A 31 23.41 -7.24 -5.19
C ALA A 31 22.55 -5.97 -5.02
N ILE A 32 22.59 -5.36 -3.83
CA ILE A 32 21.89 -4.10 -3.51
C ILE A 32 22.57 -2.90 -4.17
N TYR A 33 23.91 -2.87 -4.26
CA TYR A 33 24.64 -1.75 -4.88
C TYR A 33 24.42 -1.73 -6.41
N GLU A 34 24.41 -2.90 -7.07
CA GLU A 34 24.07 -2.97 -8.51
C GLU A 34 22.60 -2.64 -8.78
N PHE A 35 21.69 -2.93 -7.85
CA PHE A 35 20.26 -2.63 -7.99
C PHE A 35 19.95 -1.12 -7.83
N LEU A 36 20.60 -0.44 -6.88
CA LEU A 36 20.41 1.00 -6.65
C LEU A 36 21.10 1.88 -7.72
N ASP A 37 22.15 1.37 -8.38
CA ASP A 37 22.82 2.07 -9.49
C ASP A 37 22.10 1.86 -10.85
N PHE A 38 21.03 1.04 -10.88
CA PHE A 38 20.26 0.73 -12.09
C PHE A 38 19.22 1.82 -12.47
N THR A 39 19.03 2.86 -11.65
CA THR A 39 18.05 3.94 -11.91
C THR A 39 18.54 5.00 -12.92
N GLY A 40 19.61 4.73 -13.68
CA GLY A 40 20.29 5.72 -14.52
C GLY A 40 20.43 5.40 -16.01
N ARG A 41 19.72 4.40 -16.57
CA ARG A 41 19.84 4.08 -18.01
C ARG A 41 18.51 4.18 -18.76
N ASP A 42 18.46 5.19 -19.63
CA ASP A 42 17.53 5.30 -20.75
C ASP A 42 17.62 4.05 -21.63
N HIS A 43 16.71 3.11 -21.45
CA HIS A 43 16.35 2.17 -22.50
C HIS A 43 14.84 2.01 -22.58
N VAL A 44 14.28 2.68 -23.59
CA VAL A 44 12.96 2.45 -24.15
C VAL A 44 12.92 1.00 -24.66
N THR A 45 12.57 0.06 -23.79
CA THR A 45 12.18 -1.28 -24.21
C THR A 45 10.70 -1.22 -24.57
N LEU A 46 10.45 -1.01 -25.87
CA LEU A 46 9.14 -1.16 -26.48
C LEU A 46 8.46 -2.43 -25.95
N ILE A 47 7.30 -2.28 -25.32
CA ILE A 47 6.35 -3.36 -25.03
C ILE A 47 5.96 -3.99 -26.39
N ARG A 48 6.75 -4.98 -26.82
CA ARG A 48 6.53 -5.74 -28.04
C ARG A 48 5.50 -6.83 -27.78
N HIS A 49 4.45 -6.77 -28.58
CA HIS A 49 3.42 -7.78 -28.88
C HIS A 49 2.22 -7.94 -27.92
N ARG A 50 1.10 -7.46 -28.45
CA ARG A 50 -0.23 -7.28 -27.87
C ARG A 50 -1.20 -8.43 -28.25
N GLN A 51 -0.71 -9.65 -28.47
CA GLN A 51 -1.52 -10.75 -29.03
C GLN A 51 -1.76 -11.97 -28.11
N ASP A 52 -1.02 -12.14 -27.01
CA ASP A 52 -1.14 -13.33 -26.13
C ASP A 52 -1.52 -12.99 -24.67
N LEU A 53 -2.12 -11.82 -24.42
CA LEU A 53 -2.66 -11.53 -23.08
C LEU A 53 -3.80 -12.51 -22.79
N PRO A 54 -3.71 -13.34 -21.74
CA PRO A 54 -4.83 -14.20 -21.36
C PRO A 54 -6.04 -13.33 -21.06
N THR A 55 -7.24 -13.77 -21.44
CA THR A 55 -8.46 -13.05 -21.08
C THR A 55 -8.64 -13.02 -19.56
N LEU A 56 -9.37 -12.04 -19.04
CA LEU A 56 -9.64 -11.94 -17.59
C LEU A 56 -10.31 -13.22 -17.08
N GLU A 57 -11.19 -13.83 -17.86
CA GLU A 57 -11.86 -15.10 -17.53
C GLU A 57 -10.84 -16.22 -17.37
N ARG A 58 -9.87 -16.33 -18.29
CA ARG A 58 -8.82 -17.36 -18.22
C ARG A 58 -7.93 -17.14 -17.01
N MET A 59 -7.52 -15.89 -16.74
CA MET A 59 -6.74 -15.54 -15.55
C MET A 59 -7.48 -15.92 -14.27
N PHE A 60 -8.73 -15.50 -14.11
CA PHE A 60 -9.53 -15.82 -12.93
C PHE A 60 -9.82 -17.32 -12.81
N THR A 61 -10.01 -18.03 -13.92
CA THR A 61 -10.12 -19.51 -13.92
C THR A 61 -8.86 -20.17 -13.37
N HIS A 62 -7.67 -19.66 -13.70
CA HIS A 62 -6.43 -20.14 -13.11
C HIS A 62 -6.36 -19.85 -11.61
N LEU A 63 -6.83 -18.68 -11.15
CA LEU A 63 -6.90 -18.34 -9.71
C LEU A 63 -7.81 -19.31 -8.93
N ARG A 64 -8.86 -19.85 -9.54
CA ARG A 64 -9.75 -20.86 -8.92
C ARG A 64 -9.14 -22.24 -8.78
N THR A 65 -8.18 -22.58 -9.64
CA THR A 65 -7.73 -23.98 -9.82
C THR A 65 -6.27 -24.21 -9.40
N ARG A 66 -5.51 -23.15 -9.13
CA ARG A 66 -4.08 -23.25 -8.80
C ARG A 66 -3.70 -22.31 -7.67
N MET A 67 -2.79 -22.78 -6.82
CA MET A 67 -2.21 -21.97 -5.74
C MET A 67 -1.51 -20.74 -6.31
N GLY A 68 -1.91 -19.56 -5.82
CA GLY A 68 -1.27 -18.28 -6.09
C GLY A 68 -0.49 -17.75 -4.89
N LEU A 69 0.37 -16.77 -5.17
CA LEU A 69 0.87 -15.81 -4.19
C LEU A 69 0.26 -14.45 -4.52
N PHE A 70 -0.54 -13.90 -3.60
CA PHE A 70 -1.10 -12.57 -3.73
C PHE A 70 -0.27 -11.58 -2.91
N VAL A 71 0.21 -10.53 -3.56
CA VAL A 71 0.84 -9.36 -2.92
C VAL A 71 -0.20 -8.26 -2.94
N VAL A 72 -0.78 -7.98 -1.78
CA VAL A 72 -1.97 -7.12 -1.64
C VAL A 72 -1.55 -5.83 -0.97
N GLY A 73 -1.69 -4.72 -1.69
CA GLY A 73 -1.40 -3.38 -1.19
C GLY A 73 -2.64 -2.52 -1.10
N ALA A 74 -2.40 -1.22 -0.88
CA ALA A 74 -3.42 -0.23 -0.54
C ALA A 74 -4.61 -0.25 -1.52
N GLY A 75 -4.37 -0.40 -2.83
CA GLY A 75 -5.45 -0.44 -3.82
C GLY A 75 -6.47 -1.58 -3.64
N ALA A 76 -6.16 -2.63 -2.87
CA ALA A 76 -7.13 -3.65 -2.51
C ALA A 76 -8.15 -3.17 -1.47
N SER A 77 -7.84 -2.14 -0.70
CA SER A 77 -8.74 -1.53 0.28
C SER A 77 -9.46 -0.29 -0.27
N ALA A 78 -9.44 -0.09 -1.59
CA ALA A 78 -10.12 1.02 -2.26
C ALA A 78 -11.59 1.13 -1.85
N GLY A 79 -11.98 2.34 -1.45
CA GLY A 79 -13.31 2.68 -0.94
C GLY A 79 -13.58 2.26 0.51
N SER A 80 -12.72 1.43 1.12
CA SER A 80 -12.87 0.93 2.50
C SER A 80 -11.89 1.61 3.47
N SER A 81 -10.74 2.04 2.96
CA SER A 81 -9.69 2.72 3.70
C SER A 81 -9.09 3.84 2.84
N PRO A 82 -8.55 4.91 3.45
CA PRO A 82 -7.91 6.01 2.74
C PRO A 82 -6.65 5.53 2.01
N LEU A 83 -6.43 6.03 0.79
CA LEU A 83 -5.33 5.63 -0.09
C LEU A 83 -4.61 6.84 -0.66
N GLY A 84 -3.33 6.68 -1.00
CA GLY A 84 -2.56 7.71 -1.70
C GLY A 84 -2.59 9.05 -0.95
N ARG A 85 -3.13 10.10 -1.59
CA ARG A 85 -3.26 11.43 -0.98
C ARG A 85 -4.09 11.38 0.31
N ASP A 86 -5.20 10.66 0.31
CA ASP A 86 -6.12 10.59 1.46
C ASP A 86 -5.39 10.00 2.68
N PHE A 87 -4.55 8.98 2.48
CA PHE A 87 -3.74 8.41 3.57
C PHE A 87 -2.83 9.46 4.24
N TRP A 88 -2.21 10.34 3.44
CA TRP A 88 -1.31 11.37 3.95
C TRP A 88 -2.04 12.60 4.50
N CYS A 89 -3.26 12.89 4.02
CA CYS A 89 -3.96 14.11 4.37
C CYS A 89 -5.08 13.93 5.40
N GLU A 90 -5.61 12.72 5.63
CA GLU A 90 -6.73 12.48 6.55
C GLU A 90 -6.51 13.11 7.94
N SER A 91 -5.48 12.67 8.68
CA SER A 91 -5.22 13.21 10.03
C SER A 91 -4.86 14.71 10.03
N PRO A 92 -3.95 15.20 9.16
CA PRO A 92 -3.70 16.64 9.01
C PRO A 92 -4.95 17.49 8.70
N LEU A 93 -5.84 17.00 7.84
CA LEU A 93 -7.01 17.73 7.39
C LEU A 93 -8.09 17.76 8.47
N ASP A 94 -8.29 16.64 9.16
CA ASP A 94 -9.15 16.55 10.33
C ASP A 94 -8.69 17.50 11.45
N TYR A 95 -7.39 17.56 11.72
CA TYR A 95 -6.80 18.52 12.66
C TYR A 95 -7.10 19.98 12.30
N LEU A 96 -6.95 20.34 11.01
CA LEU A 96 -7.16 21.71 10.54
C LEU A 96 -8.64 22.11 10.50
N ARG A 97 -9.54 21.19 10.17
CA ARG A 97 -10.99 21.45 10.08
C ARG A 97 -11.66 21.62 11.44
N ASP A 98 -11.20 20.87 12.42
CA ASP A 98 -11.78 20.83 13.76
C ASP A 98 -10.82 21.43 14.81
N LEU A 99 -10.08 22.46 14.41
CA LEU A 99 -9.12 23.16 15.25
C LEU A 99 -9.84 24.08 16.25
N ARG A 100 -9.84 23.70 17.54
CA ARG A 100 -10.34 24.54 18.64
C ARG A 100 -9.23 25.25 19.40
N SER A 101 -8.10 24.59 19.53
CA SER A 101 -6.87 25.09 20.13
C SER A 101 -5.67 24.36 19.52
N PHE A 102 -4.47 24.93 19.65
CA PHE A 102 -3.24 24.28 19.24
C PHE A 102 -2.09 24.64 20.19
N PRO A 103 -1.09 23.75 20.35
CA PRO A 103 0.08 24.03 21.17
C PRO A 103 0.78 25.34 20.76
N ALA A 104 1.18 26.17 21.73
CA ALA A 104 1.93 27.39 21.43
C ALA A 104 3.30 27.07 20.78
N THR A 105 3.89 25.93 21.15
CA THR A 105 5.20 25.47 20.66
C THR A 105 5.04 24.28 19.73
N VAL A 106 6.05 24.09 18.87
CA VAL A 106 6.12 22.91 18.02
C VAL A 106 6.50 21.69 18.87
N THR A 107 5.64 20.69 18.89
CA THR A 107 5.84 19.46 19.66
C THR A 107 6.83 18.52 18.95
N PRO A 108 7.69 17.81 19.71
CA PRO A 108 8.47 16.72 19.16
C PRO A 108 7.55 15.69 18.50
N ARG A 109 7.90 15.22 17.31
CA ARG A 109 7.04 14.31 16.54
C ARG A 109 7.82 13.13 15.98
N GLY A 110 7.11 12.03 15.80
CA GLY A 110 7.62 10.83 15.17
C GLY A 110 7.77 10.99 13.65
N PRO A 111 8.51 10.08 13.01
CA PRO A 111 8.76 10.15 11.57
C PRO A 111 7.49 10.09 10.69
N LEU A 112 6.47 9.31 11.09
CA LEU A 112 5.21 9.22 10.36
C LEU A 112 4.48 10.57 10.31
N THR A 113 4.29 11.22 11.45
CA THR A 113 3.63 12.52 11.54
C THR A 113 4.38 13.58 10.75
N GLN A 114 5.72 13.57 10.78
CA GLN A 114 6.52 14.45 9.96
C GLN A 114 6.25 14.23 8.46
N ARG A 115 6.26 12.97 8.00
CA ARG A 115 5.96 12.64 6.60
C ARG A 115 4.54 13.00 6.17
N MET A 116 3.54 12.83 7.04
CA MET A 116 2.18 13.30 6.76
C MET A 116 2.17 14.80 6.49
N ILE A 117 2.87 15.60 7.30
CA ILE A 117 2.96 17.05 7.09
C ILE A 117 3.63 17.36 5.74
N ASP A 118 4.76 16.69 5.45
CA ASP A 118 5.55 16.92 4.25
C ASP A 118 4.83 16.49 2.96
N HIS A 119 3.99 15.44 3.02
CA HIS A 119 3.33 14.84 1.86
C HIS A 119 1.82 15.09 1.80
N SER A 120 1.20 15.72 2.80
CA SER A 120 -0.24 15.96 2.87
C SER A 120 -0.80 16.66 1.63
N GLY A 121 -0.01 17.57 1.03
CA GLY A 121 -0.43 18.33 -0.16
C GLY A 121 -1.74 19.08 0.06
N ILE A 122 -2.04 19.49 1.30
CA ILE A 122 -3.27 20.20 1.66
C ILE A 122 -3.23 21.61 1.09
N GLU A 123 -4.33 22.00 0.47
CA GLU A 123 -4.61 23.34 0.00
C GLU A 123 -5.72 23.97 0.87
N VAL A 124 -5.80 25.30 0.86
CA VAL A 124 -6.82 26.04 1.65
C VAL A 124 -8.24 25.59 1.28
N GLY A 125 -8.48 25.26 0.00
CA GLY A 125 -9.76 24.75 -0.48
C GLY A 125 -10.14 23.39 0.10
N ASP A 126 -9.18 22.55 0.49
CA ASP A 126 -9.48 21.29 1.18
C ASP A 126 -10.00 21.56 2.61
N ILE A 127 -9.48 22.58 3.28
CA ILE A 127 -9.87 22.93 4.66
C ILE A 127 -11.29 23.51 4.67
N PHE A 128 -11.61 24.35 3.69
CA PHE A 128 -12.89 25.03 3.56
C PHE A 128 -13.62 24.66 2.26
N PRO A 129 -14.10 23.41 2.12
CA PRO A 129 -14.67 22.94 0.87
C PRO A 129 -15.91 23.75 0.49
N GLY A 130 -16.00 24.14 -0.79
CA GLY A 130 -17.14 24.87 -1.35
C GLY A 130 -17.27 26.32 -0.91
N ARG A 131 -16.27 26.89 -0.22
CA ARG A 131 -16.25 28.33 0.10
C ARG A 131 -15.44 29.10 -0.94
N GLU A 132 -16.01 30.21 -1.41
CA GLU A 132 -15.23 31.21 -2.14
C GLU A 132 -14.27 31.89 -1.16
N LEU A 133 -12.96 31.68 -1.38
CA LEU A 133 -11.92 32.38 -0.64
C LEU A 133 -11.90 33.83 -1.12
N ARG A 134 -12.09 34.77 -0.19
CA ARG A 134 -12.01 36.20 -0.50
C ARG A 134 -10.55 36.56 -0.81
N LEU A 135 -10.32 37.47 -1.75
CA LEU A 135 -8.99 38.05 -1.97
C LEU A 135 -8.39 38.54 -0.62
N GLY A 136 -7.20 38.06 -0.27
CA GLY A 136 -6.53 38.32 1.01
C GLY A 136 -6.74 37.24 2.10
N THR A 137 -7.53 36.19 1.85
CA THR A 137 -7.65 35.01 2.75
C THR A 137 -6.72 33.85 2.39
N ASP A 138 -5.92 34.03 1.35
CA ASP A 138 -4.78 33.22 0.94
C ASP A 138 -3.64 33.19 1.99
N GLU A 139 -3.69 34.09 2.98
CA GLU A 139 -2.76 34.13 4.13
C GLU A 139 -3.18 33.22 5.30
N TYR A 140 -4.21 32.37 5.18
CA TYR A 140 -4.59 31.47 6.27
C TYR A 140 -3.38 30.63 6.71
N PRO A 141 -2.90 30.73 7.97
CA PRO A 141 -1.60 30.20 8.37
C PRO A 141 -1.64 28.68 8.63
N PHE A 142 -2.41 27.92 7.85
CA PHE A 142 -2.60 26.48 8.07
C PHE A 142 -1.31 25.69 8.03
N ARG A 143 -0.33 26.10 7.22
CA ARG A 143 0.99 25.45 7.17
C ARG A 143 1.75 25.61 8.48
N GLU A 144 1.56 26.72 9.17
CA GLU A 144 2.16 27.02 10.46
C GLU A 144 1.44 26.26 11.57
N ILE A 145 0.11 26.24 11.53
CA ILE A 145 -0.72 25.44 12.43
C ILE A 145 -0.40 23.95 12.29
N LEU A 146 -0.29 23.45 11.06
CA LEU A 146 -0.04 22.04 10.77
C LEU A 146 1.30 21.55 11.33
N LYS A 147 2.29 22.44 11.48
CA LYS A 147 3.54 22.10 12.18
C LYS A 147 3.35 21.77 13.66
N ARG A 148 2.16 21.97 14.23
CA ARG A 148 1.81 21.66 15.63
C ARG A 148 0.89 20.46 15.75
N LEU A 149 0.69 19.73 14.66
CA LEU A 149 -0.07 18.50 14.64
C LEU A 149 0.49 17.51 15.68
N PRO A 150 -0.29 17.13 16.71
CA PRO A 150 0.17 16.21 17.74
C PRO A 150 0.48 14.82 17.17
N ASP A 151 1.60 14.22 17.62
CA ASP A 151 2.05 12.93 17.12
C ASP A 151 1.09 11.79 17.50
N GLY A 152 0.69 11.77 18.78
CA GLY A 152 -0.27 10.81 19.30
C GLY A 152 -1.61 10.88 18.57
N PHE A 153 -2.12 12.09 18.34
CA PHE A 153 -3.34 12.29 17.55
C PHE A 153 -3.20 11.74 16.13
N SER A 154 -2.12 12.08 15.42
CA SER A 154 -1.93 11.68 14.02
C SER A 154 -1.93 10.17 13.84
N ARG A 155 -1.18 9.48 14.71
CA ARG A 155 -1.02 8.03 14.68
C ARG A 155 -2.33 7.33 15.04
N GLU A 156 -2.99 7.75 16.10
CA GLU A 156 -4.24 7.11 16.57
C GLU A 156 -5.42 7.41 15.66
N HIS A 157 -5.52 8.63 15.11
CA HIS A 157 -6.52 8.96 14.10
C HIS A 157 -6.36 8.09 12.84
N LEU A 158 -5.14 7.92 12.34
CA LEU A 158 -4.91 7.05 11.19
C LEU A 158 -5.30 5.59 11.50
N LYS A 159 -4.96 5.08 12.68
CA LYS A 159 -5.39 3.73 13.11
C LYS A 159 -6.90 3.59 13.11
N HIS A 160 -7.60 4.59 13.63
CA HIS A 160 -9.06 4.62 13.66
C HIS A 160 -9.64 4.53 12.26
N VAL A 161 -9.20 5.40 11.35
CA VAL A 161 -9.70 5.45 9.97
C VAL A 161 -9.43 4.14 9.24
N LEU A 162 -8.23 3.55 9.39
CA LEU A 162 -7.86 2.28 8.75
C LEU A 162 -8.64 1.07 9.31
N ALA A 163 -8.92 1.05 10.62
CA ALA A 163 -9.63 -0.07 11.27
C ALA A 163 -11.16 0.02 11.15
N ARG A 164 -11.71 1.18 10.77
CA ARG A 164 -13.15 1.47 10.74
C ARG A 164 -13.95 0.46 9.91
N ALA A 165 -13.48 0.15 8.70
CA ALA A 165 -14.15 -0.82 7.83
C ALA A 165 -14.26 -2.21 8.47
N ARG A 166 -13.19 -2.66 9.15
CA ARG A 166 -13.17 -3.96 9.84
C ARG A 166 -14.08 -3.97 11.07
N TYR A 167 -14.16 -2.85 11.79
CA TYR A 167 -15.09 -2.72 12.91
C TYR A 167 -16.53 -2.92 12.45
N PHE A 168 -16.98 -2.13 11.47
CA PHE A 168 -18.36 -2.23 10.95
C PHE A 168 -18.66 -3.55 10.27
N ALA A 169 -17.68 -4.15 9.60
CA ALA A 169 -17.80 -5.51 9.09
C ALA A 169 -18.21 -6.52 10.17
N ARG A 170 -17.65 -6.39 11.38
CA ARG A 170 -17.93 -7.30 12.50
C ARG A 170 -19.23 -6.98 13.20
N THR A 171 -19.56 -5.71 13.37
CA THR A 171 -20.74 -5.29 14.15
C THR A 171 -22.01 -5.25 13.32
N GLU A 172 -21.90 -4.91 12.04
CA GLU A 172 -23.03 -4.70 11.12
C GLU A 172 -23.08 -5.74 9.99
N GLY A 173 -22.07 -6.62 9.88
CA GLY A 173 -22.02 -7.66 8.85
C GLY A 173 -21.67 -7.13 7.45
N THR A 174 -21.10 -5.93 7.35
CA THR A 174 -20.79 -5.27 6.09
C THR A 174 -19.47 -5.79 5.51
N VAL A 175 -19.54 -6.68 4.52
CA VAL A 175 -18.36 -7.33 3.92
C VAL A 175 -18.03 -6.74 2.57
N THR A 176 -16.81 -6.22 2.41
CA THR A 176 -16.37 -5.65 1.13
C THR A 176 -16.02 -6.75 0.13
N ASP A 177 -16.48 -6.59 -1.10
CA ASP A 177 -16.27 -7.54 -2.19
C ASP A 177 -14.79 -7.61 -2.60
N ASN A 178 -14.03 -6.56 -2.31
CA ASN A 178 -12.57 -6.49 -2.47
C ASN A 178 -11.84 -7.69 -1.83
N TYR A 179 -12.29 -8.13 -0.65
CA TYR A 179 -11.71 -9.28 0.04
C TYR A 179 -12.58 -10.53 -0.07
N ARG A 180 -13.90 -10.38 -0.22
CA ARG A 180 -14.80 -11.52 -0.39
C ARG A 180 -14.46 -12.37 -1.62
N VAL A 181 -13.99 -11.72 -2.70
CA VAL A 181 -13.66 -12.39 -3.97
C VAL A 181 -12.65 -13.53 -3.80
N PHE A 182 -11.72 -13.41 -2.85
CA PHE A 182 -10.69 -14.43 -2.62
C PHE A 182 -11.28 -15.80 -2.25
N ARG A 183 -12.46 -15.85 -1.61
CA ARG A 183 -13.13 -17.11 -1.28
C ARG A 183 -13.45 -17.97 -2.51
N ALA A 184 -13.54 -17.36 -3.69
CA ALA A 184 -13.73 -18.09 -4.94
C ALA A 184 -12.43 -18.70 -5.50
N PHE A 185 -11.27 -18.33 -4.96
CA PHE A 185 -9.95 -18.73 -5.46
C PHE A 185 -9.41 -19.97 -4.73
N TYR A 186 -8.48 -20.67 -5.37
CA TYR A 186 -7.81 -21.82 -4.77
C TYR A 186 -7.08 -21.41 -3.47
N PRO A 187 -7.02 -22.26 -2.43
CA PRO A 187 -6.22 -22.01 -1.23
C PRO A 187 -4.81 -21.52 -1.57
N SER A 188 -4.45 -20.35 -1.08
CA SER A 188 -3.29 -19.58 -1.56
C SER A 188 -2.64 -18.81 -0.41
N VAL A 189 -1.50 -18.18 -0.70
CA VAL A 189 -0.83 -17.27 0.24
C VAL A 189 -1.17 -15.83 -0.12
N ILE A 190 -1.50 -15.03 0.88
CA ILE A 190 -1.77 -13.59 0.74
C ILE A 190 -0.77 -12.84 1.63
N ALA A 191 0.23 -12.21 1.01
CA ALA A 191 1.10 -11.23 1.65
C ALA A 191 0.37 -9.88 1.64
N ASP A 192 -0.23 -9.54 2.78
CA ASP A 192 -1.06 -8.35 2.95
C ASP A 192 -0.23 -7.22 3.56
N TYR A 193 -0.12 -6.13 2.83
CA TYR A 193 0.57 -4.91 3.26
C TYR A 193 -0.41 -3.88 3.83
N ASN A 194 -1.71 -4.19 3.84
CA ASN A 194 -2.71 -3.31 4.43
C ASN A 194 -2.81 -3.52 5.95
N HIS A 195 -3.05 -2.43 6.67
CA HIS A 195 -3.18 -2.47 8.12
C HIS A 195 -4.61 -2.73 8.62
N ASP A 196 -5.60 -2.69 7.73
CA ASP A 196 -7.02 -2.77 8.07
C ASP A 196 -7.46 -4.14 8.63
N GLY A 197 -6.68 -5.20 8.39
CA GLY A 197 -6.94 -6.55 8.85
C GLY A 197 -8.09 -7.26 8.14
N LEU A 198 -8.60 -6.72 7.03
CA LEU A 198 -9.72 -7.29 6.27
C LEU A 198 -9.32 -8.61 5.60
N ALA A 199 -8.08 -8.75 5.12
CA ALA A 199 -7.61 -10.01 4.53
C ALA A 199 -7.65 -11.16 5.54
N ARG A 200 -7.13 -10.93 6.76
CA ARG A 200 -7.18 -11.91 7.86
C ARG A 200 -8.63 -12.27 8.19
N GLU A 201 -9.48 -11.26 8.34
CA GLU A 201 -10.88 -11.42 8.73
C GLU A 201 -11.68 -12.27 7.74
N PHE A 202 -11.53 -11.98 6.45
CA PHE A 202 -12.44 -12.52 5.43
C PHE A 202 -11.87 -13.68 4.62
N CYS A 203 -10.55 -13.77 4.53
CA CYS A 203 -9.85 -14.74 3.70
C CYS A 203 -9.12 -15.80 4.55
N GLY A 204 -8.89 -15.54 5.86
CA GLY A 204 -8.06 -16.39 6.72
C GLY A 204 -8.56 -17.82 6.93
N ALA A 205 -9.86 -18.09 6.69
CA ALA A 205 -10.41 -19.44 6.77
C ALA A 205 -9.94 -20.36 5.62
N GLN A 206 -9.55 -19.78 4.48
CA GLN A 206 -9.22 -20.51 3.25
C GLN A 206 -7.78 -20.27 2.77
N HIS A 207 -7.20 -19.12 3.11
CA HIS A 207 -5.88 -18.70 2.65
C HIS A 207 -4.95 -18.46 3.83
N ALA A 208 -3.66 -18.74 3.61
CA ALA A 208 -2.63 -18.36 4.56
C ALA A 208 -2.28 -16.88 4.34
N ILE A 209 -2.76 -15.99 5.21
CA ILE A 209 -2.42 -14.57 5.17
C ILE A 209 -1.23 -14.25 6.08
N VAL A 210 -0.36 -13.37 5.60
CA VAL A 210 0.80 -12.82 6.30
C VAL A 210 0.68 -11.31 6.26
N GLU A 211 0.54 -10.70 7.45
CA GLU A 211 0.39 -9.26 7.62
C GLU A 211 1.79 -8.64 7.65
N MET A 212 2.25 -8.14 6.50
CA MET A 212 3.64 -7.76 6.26
C MET A 212 4.05 -6.56 7.11
N HIS A 213 3.21 -5.54 7.16
CA HIS A 213 3.45 -4.30 7.93
C HIS A 213 2.70 -4.26 9.28
N GLY A 214 2.14 -5.41 9.70
CA GLY A 214 1.32 -5.53 10.90
C GLY A 214 -0.12 -5.04 10.71
N THR A 215 -0.97 -5.30 11.71
CA THR A 215 -2.42 -5.11 11.59
C THR A 215 -2.97 -4.37 12.79
N ILE A 216 -3.89 -3.46 12.53
CA ILE A 216 -4.56 -2.66 13.55
C ILE A 216 -5.73 -3.47 14.13
N PRO A 217 -5.85 -3.54 15.47
CA PRO A 217 -7.01 -4.16 16.11
C PRO A 217 -8.33 -3.46 15.73
N PRO A 218 -9.44 -4.19 15.57
CA PRO A 218 -10.69 -3.59 15.10
C PRO A 218 -11.32 -2.61 16.09
N VAL A 219 -10.99 -2.68 17.39
CA VAL A 219 -11.50 -1.75 18.41
C VAL A 219 -11.11 -0.29 18.12
N TYR A 220 -9.99 -0.06 17.44
CA TYR A 220 -9.58 1.29 17.03
C TYR A 220 -10.60 1.92 16.06
N GLY A 221 -11.33 1.12 15.29
CA GLY A 221 -12.37 1.60 14.37
C GLY A 221 -13.70 1.94 15.03
N SER A 222 -13.84 1.77 16.35
CA SER A 222 -15.11 2.00 17.07
C SER A 222 -15.46 3.49 17.19
N PRO A 223 -16.76 3.84 17.25
CA PRO A 223 -17.20 5.21 17.54
C PRO A 223 -16.65 5.77 18.85
N GLU A 224 -16.55 4.94 19.89
CA GLU A 224 -16.03 5.31 21.20
C GLU A 224 -14.55 5.71 21.12
N PHE A 225 -13.77 4.97 20.33
CA PHE A 225 -12.36 5.32 20.08
C PHE A 225 -12.24 6.63 19.30
N GLY A 226 -13.11 6.85 18.30
CA GLY A 226 -13.20 8.11 17.56
C GLY A 226 -13.44 9.32 18.49
N ALA A 227 -14.34 9.18 19.47
CA ALA A 227 -14.59 10.22 20.47
C ALA A 227 -13.38 10.47 21.39
N TRP A 228 -12.62 9.43 21.74
CA TRP A 228 -11.40 9.55 22.54
C TRP A 228 -10.27 10.28 21.80
N ILE A 229 -10.13 10.07 20.47
CA ILE A 229 -9.11 10.73 19.66
C ILE A 229 -9.17 12.26 19.76
N SER A 230 -10.37 12.85 19.90
CA SER A 230 -10.51 14.29 20.10
C SER A 230 -9.75 14.79 21.34
N SER A 231 -9.63 13.96 22.39
CA SER A 231 -8.84 14.30 23.58
C SER A 231 -7.33 14.30 23.29
N LEU A 232 -6.83 13.39 22.45
CA LEU A 232 -5.43 13.39 22.03
C LEU A 232 -5.06 14.67 21.29
N ARG A 233 -6.00 15.21 20.51
CA ARG A 233 -5.86 16.47 19.78
C ARG A 233 -5.73 17.66 20.72
N GLU A 234 -6.59 17.73 21.74
CA GLU A 234 -6.68 18.88 22.65
C GLU A 234 -5.56 18.90 23.68
N PHE A 235 -5.14 17.73 24.18
CA PHE A 235 -4.21 17.63 25.31
C PHE A 235 -2.79 17.16 24.95
N ASP A 236 -2.51 16.89 23.67
CA ASP A 236 -1.20 16.41 23.19
C ASP A 236 -0.66 15.24 24.02
N ILE A 237 -1.51 14.23 24.22
CA ILE A 237 -1.19 13.09 25.06
C ILE A 237 -0.20 12.18 24.33
N ALA A 238 0.91 11.88 24.98
CA ALA A 238 1.90 10.93 24.47
C ALA A 238 1.31 9.51 24.41
N VAL A 239 1.49 8.84 23.28
CA VAL A 239 1.02 7.47 23.05
C VAL A 239 2.22 6.52 23.01
N ALA A 240 2.04 5.31 23.54
CA ALA A 240 3.07 4.29 23.51
C ALA A 240 3.41 3.90 22.05
N PRO A 241 4.67 3.59 21.75
CA PRO A 241 5.04 3.08 20.44
C PRO A 241 4.37 1.73 20.18
N ASP A 242 4.18 1.41 18.90
CA ASP A 242 3.70 0.11 18.44
C ASP A 242 4.59 -0.43 17.32
N ASP A 243 4.33 -1.68 16.92
CA ASP A 243 5.13 -2.41 15.94
C ASP A 243 4.60 -2.30 14.50
N LEU A 244 3.81 -1.27 14.17
CA LEU A 244 3.27 -1.06 12.82
C LEU A 244 4.23 -0.26 11.94
N VAL A 245 4.51 -0.79 10.75
CA VAL A 245 5.30 -0.11 9.71
C VAL A 245 4.32 0.70 8.85
N MET A 246 3.95 1.89 9.32
CA MET A 246 3.00 2.78 8.63
C MET A 246 3.75 3.94 8.00
N GLY A 247 3.79 4.00 6.65
CA GLY A 247 4.36 5.13 5.94
C GLY A 247 5.82 5.42 6.29
N LEU A 248 6.61 4.38 6.58
CA LEU A 248 8.04 4.46 6.89
C LEU A 248 8.81 3.49 5.98
N PRO A 249 10.04 3.85 5.55
CA PRO A 249 10.87 2.94 4.77
C PRO A 249 11.16 1.63 5.53
N GLU A 250 11.08 0.52 4.82
CA GLU A 250 11.47 -0.79 5.32
C GLU A 250 12.96 -0.84 5.64
N SER A 251 13.33 -1.65 6.63
CA SER A 251 14.72 -1.83 7.05
C SER A 251 15.12 -3.29 7.05
N TRP A 252 16.32 -3.58 6.54
CA TRP A 252 16.94 -4.92 6.62
C TRP A 252 17.18 -5.39 8.06
N THR A 253 17.17 -4.46 9.02
CA THR A 253 17.32 -4.77 10.45
C THR A 253 16.01 -5.18 11.12
N ASP A 254 14.87 -5.04 10.43
CA ASP A 254 13.58 -5.53 10.93
C ASP A 254 13.52 -7.07 10.80
N ALA A 255 13.89 -7.74 11.88
CA ALA A 255 13.88 -9.19 11.98
C ALA A 255 12.47 -9.80 11.80
N ARG A 256 11.40 -9.05 12.09
CA ARG A 256 10.02 -9.54 11.94
C ARG A 256 9.60 -9.48 10.47
N LEU A 257 9.86 -8.37 9.79
CA LEU A 257 9.65 -8.24 8.35
C LEU A 257 10.45 -9.31 7.61
N TYR A 258 11.74 -9.46 7.92
CA TYR A 258 12.59 -10.47 7.29
C TYR A 258 12.04 -11.90 7.47
N ARG A 259 11.57 -12.25 8.67
CA ARG A 259 10.96 -13.56 8.93
C ARG A 259 9.70 -13.79 8.11
N ARG A 260 8.83 -12.77 7.99
CA ARG A 260 7.60 -12.83 7.17
C ARG A 260 7.95 -12.97 5.70
N LEU A 261 8.88 -12.17 5.19
CA LEU A 261 9.38 -12.23 3.82
C LEU A 261 9.98 -13.60 3.52
N SER A 262 10.88 -14.10 4.35
CA SER A 262 11.47 -15.44 4.20
C SER A 262 10.40 -16.54 4.10
N TRP A 263 9.38 -16.49 4.96
CA TRP A 263 8.28 -17.45 4.90
C TRP A 263 7.44 -17.32 3.62
N VAL A 264 7.09 -16.10 3.19
CA VAL A 264 6.33 -15.86 1.97
C VAL A 264 7.14 -16.28 0.73
N MET A 265 8.42 -15.90 0.69
CA MET A 265 9.32 -16.23 -0.41
C MET A 265 9.66 -17.73 -0.44
N SER A 266 9.56 -18.47 0.67
CA SER A 266 9.73 -19.94 0.64
C SER A 266 8.69 -20.69 -0.20
N LYS A 267 7.58 -20.02 -0.58
CA LYS A 267 6.49 -20.65 -1.33
C LYS A 267 6.83 -20.81 -2.81
N THR A 268 6.19 -21.77 -3.45
CA THR A 268 6.34 -22.09 -4.88
C THR A 268 4.98 -21.92 -5.58
N PRO A 269 4.50 -20.69 -5.77
CA PRO A 269 3.22 -20.44 -6.42
C PRO A 269 3.25 -20.86 -7.90
N HIS A 270 2.07 -21.12 -8.46
CA HIS A 270 1.90 -21.31 -9.91
C HIS A 270 1.76 -19.97 -10.63
N GLN A 271 1.33 -18.93 -9.91
CA GLN A 271 1.15 -17.56 -10.40
C GLN A 271 1.31 -16.57 -9.25
N VAL A 272 1.81 -15.37 -9.56
CA VAL A 272 1.86 -14.26 -8.62
C VAL A 272 0.84 -13.22 -9.05
N VAL A 273 0.11 -12.62 -8.11
CA VAL A 273 -0.82 -11.53 -8.39
C VAL A 273 -0.52 -10.37 -7.45
N ILE A 274 -0.14 -9.24 -8.02
CA ILE A 274 0.13 -8.00 -7.30
C ILE A 274 -1.09 -7.10 -7.46
N ILE A 275 -1.73 -6.72 -6.36
CA ILE A 275 -3.00 -5.97 -6.36
C ILE A 275 -2.79 -4.65 -5.65
N GLY A 276 -2.85 -3.54 -6.39
CA GLY A 276 -2.83 -2.21 -5.81
C GLY A 276 -1.58 -1.89 -4.97
N TYR A 277 -0.48 -2.58 -5.24
CA TYR A 277 0.79 -2.45 -4.53
C TYR A 277 1.86 -1.94 -5.49
N SER A 278 2.61 -0.93 -5.06
CA SER A 278 3.66 -0.28 -5.84
C SER A 278 5.04 -0.39 -5.20
N PHE A 279 5.21 -1.25 -4.18
CA PHE A 279 6.40 -1.26 -3.32
C PHE A 279 6.66 0.13 -2.71
N ALA A 280 5.58 0.86 -2.42
CA ALA A 280 5.57 2.24 -1.95
C ALA A 280 6.51 3.17 -2.76
N GLN A 281 6.41 3.10 -4.09
CA GLN A 281 7.13 4.01 -4.98
C GLN A 281 6.80 5.48 -4.66
N MET A 282 7.84 6.26 -4.35
CA MET A 282 7.78 7.67 -4.01
C MET A 282 8.81 8.42 -4.86
N GLY A 283 8.37 9.05 -5.95
CA GLY A 283 9.27 9.66 -6.93
C GLY A 283 10.20 8.62 -7.54
N SER A 284 11.52 8.80 -7.39
CA SER A 284 12.53 7.85 -7.88
C SER A 284 12.89 6.73 -6.89
N GLY A 285 12.35 6.74 -5.67
CA GLY A 285 12.64 5.76 -4.62
C GLY A 285 11.46 4.84 -4.28
N TYR A 286 11.71 3.88 -3.39
CA TYR A 286 10.72 2.92 -2.88
C TYR A 286 10.85 2.83 -1.37
N ASP A 287 9.76 3.05 -0.63
CA ASP A 287 9.78 2.81 0.82
C ASP A 287 9.84 1.31 1.14
N ASP A 288 9.28 0.44 0.27
CA ASP A 288 9.29 -1.02 0.47
C ASP A 288 10.43 -1.71 -0.30
N ALA A 289 11.63 -1.11 -0.26
CA ALA A 289 12.80 -1.58 -1.01
C ALA A 289 13.29 -2.96 -0.56
N VAL A 290 13.14 -3.31 0.73
CA VAL A 290 13.55 -4.61 1.27
C VAL A 290 12.67 -5.71 0.69
N THR A 291 11.36 -5.49 0.68
CA THR A 291 10.37 -6.35 0.05
C THR A 291 10.64 -6.51 -1.44
N LEU A 292 10.91 -5.41 -2.16
CA LEU A 292 11.22 -5.46 -3.60
C LEU A 292 12.47 -6.29 -3.88
N ALA A 293 13.55 -6.07 -3.12
CA ALA A 293 14.79 -6.83 -3.27
C ALA A 293 14.57 -8.34 -3.01
N CYS A 294 13.87 -8.70 -1.93
CA CYS A 294 13.53 -10.09 -1.62
C CYS A 294 12.66 -10.73 -2.72
N PHE A 295 11.71 -9.98 -3.25
CA PHE A 295 10.83 -10.43 -4.33
C PHE A 295 11.62 -10.71 -5.61
N VAL A 296 12.48 -9.77 -6.03
CA VAL A 296 13.32 -9.91 -7.22
C VAL A 296 14.25 -11.09 -7.10
N GLN A 297 14.94 -11.23 -5.96
CA GLN A 297 15.81 -12.36 -5.70
C GLN A 297 15.08 -13.69 -5.80
N ARG A 298 13.86 -13.77 -5.26
CA ARG A 298 13.08 -15.02 -5.21
C ARG A 298 12.51 -15.41 -6.57
N PHE A 299 12.02 -14.45 -7.33
CA PHE A 299 11.27 -14.67 -8.57
C PHE A 299 12.07 -14.39 -9.83
N LYS A 300 13.40 -14.23 -9.72
CA LYS A 300 14.29 -14.20 -10.88
C LYS A 300 14.06 -15.44 -11.75
N HIS A 301 13.83 -15.22 -13.04
CA HIS A 301 13.52 -16.28 -14.02
C HIS A 301 12.26 -17.10 -13.69
N TYR A 302 11.32 -16.54 -12.92
CA TYR A 302 10.11 -17.25 -12.53
C TYR A 302 9.28 -17.71 -13.76
N PRO A 303 8.95 -19.01 -13.85
CA PRO A 303 8.29 -19.56 -15.04
C PRO A 303 6.78 -19.26 -15.10
N GLY A 304 6.17 -18.84 -13.99
CA GLY A 304 4.75 -18.55 -13.93
C GLY A 304 4.39 -17.13 -14.38
N PRO A 305 3.10 -16.84 -14.58
CA PRO A 305 2.64 -15.48 -14.82
C PRO A 305 2.70 -14.64 -13.53
N ILE A 306 3.07 -13.38 -13.68
CA ILE A 306 2.92 -12.33 -12.67
C ILE A 306 1.87 -11.35 -13.19
N LEU A 307 0.74 -11.27 -12.50
CA LEU A 307 -0.37 -10.39 -12.86
C LEU A 307 -0.30 -9.12 -12.01
N VAL A 308 -0.25 -7.95 -12.63
CA VAL A 308 -0.21 -6.67 -11.90
C VAL A 308 -1.55 -5.95 -12.10
N VAL A 309 -2.39 -5.94 -11.07
CA VAL A 309 -3.71 -5.30 -11.06
C VAL A 309 -3.61 -3.92 -10.42
N SER A 310 -3.72 -2.89 -11.26
CA SER A 310 -3.68 -1.48 -10.85
C SER A 310 -4.30 -0.62 -11.96
N PRO A 311 -4.85 0.57 -11.67
CA PRO A 311 -5.24 1.53 -12.71
C PRO A 311 -4.06 2.01 -13.57
N GLY A 312 -2.82 1.94 -13.07
CA GLY A 312 -1.60 2.31 -13.78
C GLY A 312 -0.49 1.27 -13.59
N PRO A 313 -0.59 0.06 -14.18
CA PRO A 313 0.34 -1.04 -13.90
C PRO A 313 1.62 -0.99 -14.74
N THR A 314 1.68 -0.15 -15.78
CA THR A 314 2.69 -0.22 -16.85
C THR A 314 4.12 -0.09 -16.34
N GLU A 315 4.39 0.92 -15.52
CA GLU A 315 5.73 1.19 -15.00
C GLU A 315 6.23 0.04 -14.11
N LEU A 316 5.37 -0.41 -13.19
CA LEU A 316 5.66 -1.56 -12.33
C LEU A 316 5.89 -2.84 -13.14
N CYS A 317 5.08 -3.09 -14.18
CA CYS A 317 5.28 -4.25 -15.05
C CYS A 317 6.63 -4.19 -15.77
N GLN A 318 7.02 -3.02 -16.29
CA GLN A 318 8.30 -2.85 -16.98
C GLN A 318 9.46 -3.09 -16.03
N MET A 319 9.44 -2.43 -14.87
CA MET A 319 10.46 -2.57 -13.83
C MET A 319 10.61 -4.03 -13.37
N LEU A 320 9.50 -4.74 -13.12
CA LEU A 320 9.53 -6.16 -12.76
C LEU A 320 9.99 -7.05 -13.92
N SER A 321 9.54 -6.79 -15.14
CA SER A 321 9.96 -7.56 -16.32
C SER A 321 11.48 -7.50 -16.51
N ASP A 322 12.06 -6.32 -16.33
CA ASP A 322 13.49 -6.09 -16.45
C ASP A 322 14.25 -6.71 -15.27
N ALA A 323 13.84 -6.44 -14.03
CA ALA A 323 14.52 -6.92 -12.82
C ALA A 323 14.46 -8.44 -12.64
N LEU A 324 13.36 -9.07 -13.05
CA LEU A 324 13.18 -10.53 -12.96
C LEU A 324 13.71 -11.28 -14.18
N GLU A 325 14.03 -10.56 -15.26
CA GLU A 325 14.44 -11.12 -16.55
C GLU A 325 13.40 -12.10 -17.14
N ILE A 326 12.10 -11.75 -17.03
CA ILE A 326 10.98 -12.56 -17.55
C ILE A 326 10.05 -11.74 -18.42
N LYS A 327 9.34 -12.40 -19.34
CA LYS A 327 8.35 -11.76 -20.24
C LYS A 327 6.90 -11.95 -19.79
N THR A 328 6.67 -12.71 -18.72
CA THR A 328 5.35 -13.14 -18.24
C THR A 328 4.79 -12.22 -17.15
N VAL A 329 5.14 -10.93 -17.18
CA VAL A 329 4.56 -9.89 -16.32
C VAL A 329 3.43 -9.19 -17.09
N TYR A 330 2.19 -9.43 -16.68
CA TYR A 330 1.00 -9.00 -17.41
C TYR A 330 0.31 -7.82 -16.70
N PRO A 331 0.14 -6.67 -17.38
CA PRO A 331 -0.61 -5.55 -16.85
C PRO A 331 -2.12 -5.81 -16.92
N ILE A 332 -2.81 -5.65 -15.79
CA ILE A 332 -4.27 -5.65 -15.69
C ILE A 332 -4.70 -4.24 -15.27
N LYS A 333 -4.98 -3.40 -16.27
CA LYS A 333 -5.33 -1.97 -16.09
C LYS A 333 -6.76 -1.79 -15.59
N ARG A 334 -7.03 -2.16 -14.34
CA ARG A 334 -8.37 -2.20 -13.73
C ARG A 334 -8.28 -1.80 -12.25
N TYR A 335 -9.37 -1.23 -11.72
CA TYR A 335 -9.50 -0.99 -10.28
C TYR A 335 -9.95 -2.28 -9.59
N TRP A 336 -9.26 -2.67 -8.52
CA TRP A 336 -9.51 -3.96 -7.87
C TRP A 336 -10.91 -4.10 -7.30
N ASN A 337 -11.40 -3.07 -6.59
CA ASN A 337 -12.75 -3.04 -6.03
C ASN A 337 -13.84 -3.29 -7.09
N VAL A 338 -13.71 -2.66 -8.26
CA VAL A 338 -14.63 -2.85 -9.38
C VAL A 338 -14.48 -4.25 -9.99
N LEU A 339 -13.25 -4.71 -10.20
CA LEU A 339 -12.97 -6.01 -10.79
C LEU A 339 -13.43 -7.17 -9.90
N ALA A 340 -13.20 -7.07 -8.59
CA ALA A 340 -13.63 -8.03 -7.59
C ALA A 340 -15.15 -8.15 -7.56
N HIS A 341 -15.85 -7.01 -7.51
CA HIS A 341 -17.31 -6.98 -7.57
C HIS A 341 -17.85 -7.54 -8.90
N ALA A 342 -17.26 -7.11 -10.04
CA ALA A 342 -17.65 -7.59 -11.37
C ALA A 342 -17.54 -9.12 -11.48
N TYR A 343 -16.47 -9.71 -10.95
CA TYR A 343 -16.30 -11.15 -10.94
C TYR A 343 -17.34 -11.84 -10.06
N LEU A 344 -17.63 -11.32 -8.86
CA LEU A 344 -18.67 -11.89 -8.01
C LEU A 344 -20.06 -11.80 -8.65
N GLU A 345 -20.38 -10.71 -9.34
CA GLU A 345 -21.63 -10.55 -10.06
C GLU A 345 -21.74 -11.54 -11.24
N THR A 346 -20.68 -11.77 -12.01
CA THR A 346 -20.71 -12.75 -13.11
C THR A 346 -20.79 -14.20 -12.61
N GLN A 347 -20.34 -14.48 -11.38
CA GLN A 347 -20.56 -15.79 -10.75
C GLN A 347 -21.99 -15.96 -10.23
N ARG A 348 -22.63 -14.88 -9.76
CA ARG A 348 -24.02 -14.91 -9.26
C ARG A 348 -25.04 -15.04 -10.39
N ASP A 349 -24.82 -14.29 -11.47
CA ASP A 349 -25.68 -14.26 -12.64
C ASP A 349 -24.83 -14.26 -13.92
N PRO A 350 -24.51 -15.45 -14.46
CA PRO A 350 -23.67 -15.60 -15.64
C PRO A 350 -24.25 -14.97 -16.92
N ASP A 351 -25.57 -14.83 -17.00
CA ASP A 351 -26.26 -14.34 -18.20
C ASP A 351 -26.39 -12.80 -18.21
N LYS A 352 -26.25 -12.16 -17.06
CA LYS A 352 -26.31 -10.70 -16.90
C LYS A 352 -25.25 -9.96 -17.72
N PHE A 353 -24.05 -10.53 -17.84
CA PHE A 353 -22.93 -9.88 -18.52
C PHE A 353 -22.28 -10.81 -19.55
N ARG A 354 -21.99 -10.27 -20.74
CA ARG A 354 -21.34 -10.99 -21.84
C ARG A 354 -19.92 -11.49 -21.51
N SER A 355 -19.21 -10.80 -20.63
CA SER A 355 -17.84 -11.11 -20.22
C SER A 355 -17.52 -10.40 -18.90
N LEU A 356 -16.44 -10.80 -18.24
CA LEU A 356 -15.93 -10.10 -17.05
C LEU A 356 -15.46 -8.68 -17.40
N ASP A 357 -14.89 -8.49 -18.59
CA ASP A 357 -14.50 -7.16 -19.07
C ASP A 357 -15.71 -6.25 -19.26
N HIS A 358 -16.80 -6.78 -19.84
CA HIS A 358 -18.06 -6.06 -20.00
C HIS A 358 -18.68 -5.70 -18.64
N ALA A 359 -18.68 -6.64 -17.68
CA ALA A 359 -19.16 -6.39 -16.33
C ALA A 359 -18.37 -5.28 -15.63
N HIS A 360 -17.04 -5.33 -15.69
CA HIS A 360 -16.19 -4.29 -15.11
C HIS A 360 -16.45 -2.93 -15.76
N GLY A 361 -16.47 -2.85 -17.09
CA GLY A 361 -16.73 -1.59 -17.81
C GLY A 361 -18.06 -0.96 -17.40
N PHE A 362 -19.13 -1.76 -17.40
CA PHE A 362 -20.46 -1.32 -16.97
C PHE A 362 -20.48 -0.78 -15.54
N LEU A 363 -19.84 -1.48 -14.60
CA LEU A 363 -19.79 -1.07 -13.19
C LEU A 363 -18.95 0.18 -12.98
N TYR A 364 -17.82 0.29 -13.67
CA TYR A 364 -16.95 1.46 -13.61
C TYR A 364 -17.65 2.71 -14.14
N ASP A 365 -18.31 2.62 -15.29
CA ASP A 365 -19.03 3.76 -15.89
C ASP A 365 -20.18 4.24 -14.99
N ARG A 366 -20.78 3.32 -14.22
CA ARG A 366 -21.92 3.62 -13.34
C ARG A 366 -21.53 4.19 -11.98
N TYR A 367 -20.46 3.68 -11.37
CA TYR A 367 -20.12 3.94 -9.97
C TYR A 367 -18.74 4.58 -9.76
N GLY A 368 -17.92 4.65 -10.80
CA GLY A 368 -16.54 5.13 -10.72
C GLY A 368 -15.60 4.16 -9.97
N SER A 369 -14.43 4.67 -9.57
CA SER A 369 -13.38 3.90 -8.88
C SER A 369 -13.38 4.02 -7.36
N GLY A 370 -14.00 5.06 -6.79
CA GLY A 370 -13.93 5.34 -5.35
C GLY A 370 -14.88 4.52 -4.48
N GLN A 371 -15.80 3.78 -5.09
CA GLN A 371 -16.88 3.09 -4.36
C GLN A 371 -16.39 1.75 -3.78
N ALA A 372 -16.63 1.51 -2.49
CA ALA A 372 -16.59 0.15 -1.94
C ALA A 372 -17.87 -0.61 -2.30
N PHE A 373 -17.72 -1.86 -2.71
CA PHE A 373 -18.82 -2.77 -2.98
C PHE A 373 -18.92 -3.83 -1.88
N PRO A 374 -20.13 -4.31 -1.51
CA PRO A 374 -21.42 -3.78 -1.92
C PRO A 374 -21.60 -2.34 -1.43
N ILE A 375 -22.40 -1.55 -2.14
CA ILE A 375 -22.74 -0.19 -1.71
C ILE A 375 -23.56 -0.33 -0.43
N LEU A 376 -22.94 -0.04 0.70
CA LEU A 376 -23.63 0.00 1.98
C LEU A 376 -24.62 1.16 1.97
N PRO A 377 -25.80 1.04 2.61
CA PRO A 377 -26.67 2.19 2.80
C PRO A 377 -25.89 3.29 3.53
N ARG A 378 -25.95 4.51 2.98
CA ARG A 378 -25.28 5.69 3.53
C ARG A 378 -25.86 6.10 4.87
#